data_AF-A0AAV9HH84-F1
#
_entry.id   AF-A0AAV9HH84-F1
#
_cell.length_a   1.000
_cell.length_b   1.000
_cell.length_c   1.000
_cell.angle_alpha   90.00
_cell.angle_beta   90.00
_cell.angle_gamma   90.00
#
_symmetry.space_group_name_H-M   'P 1'
#
loop_
_entity.id
_entity.type
_entity.pdbx_description
1 polymer ?
#
loop_
_entity_poly.entity_id
_entity_poly.type
_entity_poly.pdbx_seq_one_letter_code
_entity_poly.pdbx_strand_id
1 'polypeptide(L)'
;MMSATQNTDLGEPPHSLQHDENAEPSTGDGPTTVISGTAPAWTRNLYRRMAFGRKHFFAQDDATQAADYYIMNPVPQKHASQWRPVFYRGDHPKYCAGTSVAVGRAFRTGFWNSFQLQMGDGVHEIRANQKRKSKRKSYARMQKWRRFWRRPEKPPKEPLEEDVPVEGFVTLFKAWRPRFATRTVKWQLGGREYRWTGTRRFMTGPFRKWKGVSHDLKLLDQQNNVIATFQKDRWISYKSSEKVGRPPNKTRSLLGTLRRYHPAPESAPSAAEVIESIRSSPPDKSKFSKKLVEQLNVEGPHSGDLTEEAIAFTCWIVVEGEHRLRYKVFDLLEEVGEAIGG
;
A
#
# COMPACT_ATOMS: atom_id res chain seq x y z
N MET A 1 9.61 -20.59 -74.19
CA MET A 1 8.88 -20.46 -75.47
C MET A 1 7.42 -20.20 -75.09
N MET A 2 7.07 -18.95 -74.80
CA MET A 2 6.42 -18.01 -75.73
C MET A 2 5.20 -18.63 -76.42
N SER A 3 4.02 -18.32 -75.88
CA SER A 3 2.81 -18.01 -76.65
C SER A 3 1.94 -17.07 -75.83
N ALA A 4 1.66 -15.94 -76.44
CA ALA A 4 0.85 -14.85 -75.95
C ALA A 4 -0.62 -15.06 -76.33
N THR A 5 -1.53 -14.47 -75.57
CA THR A 5 -2.65 -13.73 -76.18
C THR A 5 -3.13 -12.64 -75.23
N GLN A 6 -2.93 -11.40 -75.70
CA GLN A 6 -3.61 -10.19 -75.27
C GLN A 6 -5.00 -10.13 -75.93
N ASN A 7 -5.93 -9.45 -75.26
CA ASN A 7 -6.83 -8.42 -75.83
C ASN A 7 -7.39 -7.65 -74.60
N THR A 8 -7.00 -6.40 -74.34
CA THR A 8 -7.59 -5.12 -74.85
C THR A 8 -9.10 -5.06 -74.72
N ASP A 9 -9.76 -4.00 -74.27
CA ASP A 9 -9.45 -2.70 -73.67
C ASP A 9 -10.84 -2.03 -73.44
N LEU A 10 -10.86 -0.85 -72.82
CA LEU A 10 -11.90 0.19 -72.83
C LEU A 10 -12.76 0.33 -71.55
N GLY A 11 -12.60 1.48 -70.88
CA GLY A 11 -13.74 2.23 -70.35
C GLY A 11 -13.65 2.74 -68.92
N GLU A 12 -13.02 3.91 -68.75
CA GLU A 12 -13.06 4.88 -67.64
C GLU A 12 -14.49 5.35 -67.18
N PRO A 13 -14.68 6.23 -66.15
CA PRO A 13 -14.59 6.03 -64.70
C PRO A 13 -15.90 6.54 -64.00
N PRO A 14 -15.85 7.30 -62.88
CA PRO A 14 -16.22 6.92 -61.52
C PRO A 14 -17.66 7.29 -61.10
N HIS A 15 -18.27 6.47 -60.25
CA HIS A 15 -19.44 6.89 -59.47
C HIS A 15 -19.05 7.20 -58.02
N SER A 16 -18.94 8.50 -57.76
CA SER A 16 -19.06 9.13 -56.45
C SER A 16 -20.53 9.15 -56.00
N LEU A 17 -20.83 8.56 -54.84
CA LEU A 17 -22.01 8.83 -53.99
C LEU A 17 -21.53 8.57 -52.55
N GLN A 18 -21.16 9.63 -51.82
CA GLN A 18 -22.00 10.45 -50.95
C GLN A 18 -22.22 9.86 -49.55
N HIS A 19 -21.86 10.71 -48.60
CA HIS A 19 -22.10 10.72 -47.17
C HIS A 19 -23.34 9.94 -46.69
N ASP A 20 -23.13 9.13 -45.65
CA ASP A 20 -24.04 9.10 -44.51
C ASP A 20 -23.22 9.38 -43.23
N GLU A 21 -23.05 10.68 -42.96
CA GLU A 21 -22.93 11.18 -41.60
C GLU A 21 -24.28 10.95 -40.92
N ASN A 22 -24.35 9.99 -39.99
CA ASN A 22 -25.30 9.99 -38.87
C ASN A 22 -24.94 8.85 -37.91
N ALA A 23 -23.88 9.05 -37.12
CA ALA A 23 -23.71 8.34 -35.86
C ALA A 23 -23.91 9.37 -34.74
N GLU A 24 -25.11 9.37 -34.18
CA GLU A 24 -25.49 10.21 -33.05
C GLU A 24 -24.48 10.09 -31.88
N PRO A 25 -24.12 11.21 -31.25
CA PRO A 25 -23.25 11.19 -30.08
C PRO A 25 -24.03 10.62 -28.89
N SER A 26 -23.67 9.41 -28.46
CA SER A 26 -24.17 8.88 -27.19
C SER A 26 -23.64 9.75 -26.05
N THR A 27 -24.54 10.59 -25.52
CA THR A 27 -24.41 11.34 -24.28
C THR A 27 -24.14 10.39 -23.13
N GLY A 28 -22.88 10.37 -22.71
CA GLY A 28 -22.37 9.60 -21.58
C GLY A 28 -21.27 10.41 -20.90
N ASP A 29 -21.63 11.58 -20.39
CA ASP A 29 -20.78 12.43 -19.54
C ASP A 29 -20.46 11.69 -18.23
N GLY A 30 -19.41 10.87 -18.28
CA GLY A 30 -18.55 10.65 -17.14
C GLY A 30 -17.32 11.53 -17.30
N PRO A 31 -16.84 12.26 -16.27
CA PRO A 31 -15.65 13.09 -16.40
C PRO A 31 -14.48 12.21 -16.81
N THR A 32 -14.04 12.39 -18.06
CA THR A 32 -12.80 11.81 -18.57
C THR A 32 -11.68 12.61 -17.94
N THR A 33 -11.24 12.20 -16.75
CA THR A 33 -10.14 12.87 -16.03
C THR A 33 -8.86 12.71 -16.85
N VAL A 34 -8.47 13.81 -17.48
CA VAL A 34 -7.25 13.98 -18.26
C VAL A 34 -6.02 13.72 -17.37
N ILE A 35 -5.22 12.70 -17.71
CA ILE A 35 -3.84 12.53 -17.20
C ILE A 35 -2.88 12.75 -18.38
N SER A 36 -3.03 13.88 -19.06
CA SER A 36 -2.22 14.20 -20.23
C SER A 36 -1.28 15.35 -19.87
N GLY A 37 -0.01 15.02 -19.60
CA GLY A 37 1.11 15.98 -19.71
C GLY A 37 2.03 16.15 -18.51
N THR A 38 1.59 15.94 -17.26
CA THR A 38 2.43 16.28 -16.11
C THR A 38 3.38 15.14 -15.73
N ALA A 39 4.68 15.43 -15.71
CA ALA A 39 5.69 14.52 -15.20
C ALA A 39 5.42 14.17 -13.72
N PRO A 40 5.66 12.92 -13.29
CA PRO A 40 5.49 12.56 -11.88
C PRO A 40 6.52 13.30 -11.01
N ALA A 41 6.08 13.76 -9.84
CA ALA A 41 6.93 14.36 -8.81
C ALA A 41 8.03 13.40 -8.37
N TRP A 42 7.66 12.13 -8.19
CA TRP A 42 8.60 11.05 -7.94
C TRP A 42 8.02 9.71 -8.39
N THR A 43 8.91 8.76 -8.62
CA THR A 43 8.59 7.38 -9.00
C THR A 43 9.31 6.41 -8.07
N ARG A 44 8.59 5.42 -7.56
CA ARG A 44 9.11 4.37 -6.67
C ARG A 44 8.59 3.01 -7.07
N ASN A 45 9.47 2.04 -7.14
CA ASN A 45 9.13 0.65 -7.37
C ASN A 45 8.85 -0.07 -6.06
N LEU A 46 7.71 -0.75 -6.00
CA LEU A 46 7.37 -1.65 -4.92
C LEU A 46 7.94 -3.03 -5.21
N TYR A 47 8.80 -3.51 -4.32
CA TYR A 47 9.37 -4.84 -4.40
C TYR A 47 8.87 -5.73 -3.26
N ARG A 48 8.85 -7.03 -3.50
CA ARG A 48 8.61 -8.08 -2.50
C ARG A 48 9.88 -8.87 -2.24
N ARG A 49 10.03 -9.29 -0.98
CA ARG A 49 11.11 -10.16 -0.51
C ARG A 49 10.60 -11.21 0.45
N MET A 50 11.36 -12.29 0.49
CA MET A 50 11.10 -13.50 1.28
C MET A 50 9.78 -14.19 0.92
N ALA A 51 9.68 -15.45 1.32
CA ALA A 51 8.47 -16.23 1.13
C ALA A 51 7.24 -15.52 1.72
N PHE A 52 6.09 -15.73 1.08
CA PHE A 52 4.77 -15.25 1.50
C PHE A 52 4.59 -13.71 1.60
N GLY A 53 5.57 -12.92 1.15
CA GLY A 53 5.50 -11.46 1.24
C GLY A 53 5.73 -10.93 2.65
N ARG A 54 6.64 -11.55 3.41
CA ARG A 54 7.04 -11.07 4.76
C ARG A 54 7.68 -9.70 4.74
N LYS A 55 8.30 -9.33 3.62
CA LYS A 55 9.08 -8.11 3.48
C LYS A 55 8.74 -7.44 2.15
N HIS A 56 8.48 -6.15 2.20
CA HIS A 56 8.29 -5.32 1.03
C HIS A 56 9.07 -4.03 1.20
N PHE A 57 9.40 -3.37 0.11
CA PHE A 57 10.08 -2.10 0.17
C PHE A 57 9.80 -1.28 -1.09
N PHE A 58 9.85 0.04 -0.95
CA PHE A 58 9.82 0.98 -2.05
C PHE A 58 11.22 1.51 -2.28
N ALA A 59 11.70 1.45 -3.51
CA ALA A 59 13.00 1.96 -3.91
C ALA A 59 12.92 2.59 -5.30
N GLN A 60 13.89 3.42 -5.67
CA GLN A 60 14.06 3.87 -7.03
C GLN A 60 14.53 2.72 -7.95
N ASP A 61 14.60 2.98 -9.26
CA ASP A 61 15.05 1.97 -10.24
C ASP A 61 16.49 1.50 -9.98
N ASP A 62 17.33 2.38 -9.42
CA ASP A 62 18.72 2.06 -9.09
C ASP A 62 18.82 1.01 -7.98
N ALA A 63 19.41 -0.13 -8.33
CA ALA A 63 19.58 -1.27 -7.44
C ALA A 63 20.61 -1.01 -6.31
N THR A 64 21.46 0.02 -6.47
CA THR A 64 22.49 0.39 -5.49
C THR A 64 22.00 1.35 -4.43
N GLN A 65 20.89 2.05 -4.69
CA GLN A 65 20.30 2.98 -3.73
C GLN A 65 19.57 2.26 -2.60
N ALA A 66 19.63 2.86 -1.41
CA ALA A 66 18.86 2.41 -0.27
C ALA A 66 17.36 2.54 -0.56
N ALA A 67 16.56 1.65 0.04
CA ALA A 67 15.10 1.78 -0.07
C ALA A 67 14.62 3.04 0.67
N ASP A 68 13.70 3.77 0.04
CA ASP A 68 13.05 4.94 0.65
C ASP A 68 12.14 4.52 1.80
N TYR A 69 11.44 3.40 1.60
CA TYR A 69 10.54 2.84 2.60
C TYR A 69 10.64 1.33 2.67
N TYR A 70 10.48 0.81 3.87
CA TYR A 70 10.54 -0.62 4.14
C TYR A 70 9.35 -1.10 4.96
N ILE A 71 8.80 -2.25 4.61
CA ILE A 71 7.63 -2.83 5.27
C ILE A 71 7.95 -4.23 5.79
N MET A 72 7.71 -4.43 7.08
CA MET A 72 7.66 -5.75 7.69
C MET A 72 6.21 -6.19 7.83
N ASN A 73 5.83 -7.23 7.10
CA ASN A 73 4.48 -7.79 7.11
C ASN A 73 4.47 -9.12 7.89
N PRO A 74 3.76 -9.22 9.03
CA PRO A 74 3.69 -10.46 9.79
C PRO A 74 2.77 -11.46 9.08
N VAL A 75 3.38 -12.40 8.35
CA VAL A 75 2.69 -13.48 7.61
C VAL A 75 3.39 -14.82 7.84
N PRO A 76 2.64 -15.95 7.93
CA PRO A 76 1.18 -16.04 7.88
C PRO A 76 0.50 -15.52 9.15
N GLN A 77 -0.77 -15.12 9.02
CA GLN A 77 -1.61 -14.63 10.11
C GLN A 77 -2.83 -15.52 10.28
N LYS A 78 -3.10 -15.98 11.51
CA LYS A 78 -4.28 -16.79 11.82
C LYS A 78 -5.54 -15.92 11.98
N HIS A 79 -5.39 -14.73 12.58
CA HIS A 79 -6.51 -13.83 12.87
C HIS A 79 -6.24 -12.39 12.42
N ALA A 80 -7.30 -11.59 12.25
CA ALA A 80 -7.21 -10.18 11.88
C ALA A 80 -6.34 -9.36 12.84
N SER A 81 -6.47 -9.62 14.14
CA SER A 81 -5.75 -8.92 15.20
C SER A 81 -4.23 -9.14 15.17
N GLN A 82 -3.76 -10.18 14.48
CA GLN A 82 -2.34 -10.51 14.32
C GLN A 82 -1.69 -9.77 13.14
N TRP A 83 -2.50 -9.27 12.20
CA TRP A 83 -1.99 -8.50 11.08
C TRP A 83 -1.63 -7.08 11.54
N ARG A 84 -0.33 -6.89 11.80
CA ARG A 84 0.26 -5.66 12.34
C ARG A 84 1.54 -5.29 11.61
N PRO A 85 1.45 -4.95 10.32
CA PRO A 85 2.62 -4.54 9.55
C PRO A 85 3.21 -3.25 10.12
N VAL A 86 4.51 -3.12 9.95
CA VAL A 86 5.25 -1.93 10.34
C VAL A 86 5.95 -1.35 9.13
N PHE A 87 5.74 -0.06 8.94
CA PHE A 87 6.27 0.78 7.89
C PHE A 87 7.42 1.60 8.45
N TYR A 88 8.52 1.60 7.71
CA TYR A 88 9.77 2.26 8.07
C TYR A 88 10.14 3.24 6.96
N ARG A 89 10.68 4.40 7.35
CA ARG A 89 11.43 5.29 6.49
C ARG A 89 12.88 4.79 6.47
N GLY A 90 13.44 4.61 5.28
CA GLY A 90 14.74 3.97 5.05
C GLY A 90 14.65 2.46 4.79
N ASP A 91 15.82 1.84 4.69
CA ASP A 91 15.98 0.45 4.28
C ASP A 91 15.73 -0.55 5.44
N HIS A 92 16.25 -1.77 5.31
CA HIS A 92 15.94 -2.87 6.19
C HIS A 92 16.37 -2.58 7.66
N PRO A 93 15.44 -2.55 8.63
CA PRO A 93 15.71 -2.07 9.99
C PRO A 93 16.70 -2.92 10.79
N LYS A 94 16.88 -4.20 10.45
CA LYS A 94 17.92 -5.06 11.05
C LYS A 94 19.35 -4.67 10.64
N TYR A 95 19.56 -4.25 9.40
CA TYR A 95 20.90 -3.96 8.86
C TYR A 95 21.22 -2.48 8.93
N CYS A 96 20.18 -1.64 8.91
CA CYS A 96 20.27 -0.18 8.87
C CYS A 96 19.61 0.44 10.13
N ALA A 97 19.87 -0.15 11.30
CA ALA A 97 19.18 0.22 12.55
C ALA A 97 19.37 1.69 12.97
N GLY A 98 20.45 2.34 12.55
CA GLY A 98 20.71 3.76 12.83
C GLY A 98 20.05 4.75 11.87
N THR A 99 19.60 4.30 10.70
CA THR A 99 18.99 5.16 9.67
C THR A 99 17.52 4.84 9.41
N SER A 100 17.08 3.63 9.77
CA SER A 100 15.71 3.16 9.50
C SER A 100 14.78 3.41 10.67
N VAL A 101 13.90 4.39 10.51
CA VAL A 101 12.95 4.82 11.56
C VAL A 101 11.59 4.22 11.28
N ALA A 102 10.92 3.69 12.31
CA ALA A 102 9.56 3.16 12.14
C ALA A 102 8.58 4.32 12.19
N VAL A 103 7.95 4.63 11.05
CA VAL A 103 7.07 5.80 10.89
C VAL A 103 5.61 5.43 10.72
N GLY A 104 5.29 4.13 10.63
CA GLY A 104 3.90 3.70 10.45
C GLY A 104 3.58 2.30 10.94
N ARG A 105 2.32 2.09 11.31
CA ARG A 105 1.74 0.79 11.67
C ARG A 105 0.31 0.71 11.18
N ALA A 106 -0.10 -0.47 10.73
CA ALA A 106 -1.50 -0.72 10.43
C ALA A 106 -2.05 -1.83 11.32
N PHE A 107 -3.34 -1.76 11.58
CA PHE A 107 -4.10 -2.72 12.36
C PHE A 107 -5.37 -3.05 11.58
N ARG A 108 -5.59 -4.34 11.32
CA ARG A 108 -6.84 -4.76 10.67
C ARG A 108 -7.95 -4.83 11.73
N THR A 109 -9.05 -4.14 11.49
CA THR A 109 -10.21 -4.13 12.41
C THR A 109 -11.34 -5.05 12.00
N GLY A 110 -11.30 -5.61 10.78
CA GLY A 110 -12.29 -6.58 10.30
C GLY A 110 -11.72 -7.46 9.20
N PHE A 111 -12.53 -7.75 8.18
CA PHE A 111 -12.05 -8.29 6.91
C PHE A 111 -11.10 -7.27 6.23
N TRP A 112 -10.56 -7.57 5.04
CA TRP A 112 -9.66 -6.67 4.27
C TRP A 112 -10.30 -5.35 3.76
N ASN A 113 -11.29 -4.87 4.50
CA ASN A 113 -12.13 -3.73 4.22
C ASN A 113 -11.91 -2.57 5.22
N SER A 114 -11.23 -2.78 6.34
CA SER A 114 -11.07 -1.71 7.35
C SER A 114 -9.74 -1.85 8.10
N PHE A 115 -9.01 -0.74 8.15
CA PHE A 115 -7.68 -0.64 8.73
C PHE A 115 -7.60 0.63 9.57
N GLN A 116 -7.04 0.51 10.78
CA GLN A 116 -6.58 1.66 11.57
C GLN A 116 -5.09 1.82 11.32
N LEU A 117 -4.67 3.03 11.00
CA LEU A 117 -3.29 3.38 10.72
C LEU A 117 -2.79 4.36 11.78
N GLN A 118 -1.58 4.10 12.26
CA GLN A 118 -0.82 4.97 13.14
C GLN A 118 0.42 5.41 12.38
N MET A 119 0.63 6.72 12.27
CA MET A 119 1.70 7.30 11.44
C MET A 119 2.44 8.42 12.19
N GLY A 120 3.71 8.62 11.86
CA GLY A 120 4.59 9.62 12.45
C GLY A 120 5.83 9.01 13.13
N ASP A 121 6.82 9.84 13.44
CA ASP A 121 8.14 9.40 13.91
C ASP A 121 8.08 8.76 15.32
N GLY A 122 7.15 9.22 16.17
CA GLY A 122 6.96 8.66 17.52
C GLY A 122 6.49 7.19 17.51
N VAL A 123 6.08 6.65 16.34
CA VAL A 123 5.80 5.23 16.16
C VAL A 123 7.02 4.37 16.51
N HIS A 124 8.23 4.86 16.25
CA HIS A 124 9.46 4.15 16.60
C HIS A 124 9.61 3.98 18.12
N GLU A 125 9.41 5.07 18.87
CA GLU A 125 9.47 5.10 20.34
C GLU A 125 8.38 4.22 20.97
N ILE A 126 7.15 4.29 20.44
CA ILE A 126 6.05 3.42 20.87
C ILE A 126 6.43 1.95 20.72
N ARG A 127 7.09 1.59 19.61
CA ARG A 127 7.54 0.20 19.41
C ARG A 127 8.69 -0.17 20.33
N ALA A 128 9.64 0.73 20.58
CA ALA A 128 10.70 0.52 21.54
C ALA A 128 10.12 0.26 22.95
N ASN A 129 9.20 1.10 23.42
CA ASN A 129 8.47 0.93 24.68
C ASN A 129 7.68 -0.38 24.73
N GLN A 130 6.99 -0.77 23.66
CA GLN A 130 6.30 -2.06 23.60
C GLN A 130 7.28 -3.24 23.73
N LYS A 131 8.48 -3.14 23.14
CA LYS A 131 9.54 -4.15 23.29
C LYS A 131 10.08 -4.19 24.72
N ARG A 132 10.34 -3.03 25.35
CA ARG A 132 10.75 -2.92 26.77
C ARG A 132 9.73 -3.53 27.71
N LYS A 133 8.44 -3.16 27.58
CA LYS A 133 7.32 -3.77 28.33
C LYS A 133 7.26 -5.29 28.16
N SER A 134 7.43 -5.78 26.93
CA SER A 134 7.41 -7.22 26.65
C SER A 134 8.58 -7.96 27.31
N LYS A 135 9.80 -7.41 27.23
CA LYS A 135 10.99 -7.95 27.90
C LYS A 135 10.79 -8.03 29.41
N ARG A 136 10.31 -6.94 30.05
CA ARG A 136 10.00 -6.89 31.50
C ARG A 136 8.97 -7.96 31.89
N LYS A 137 7.86 -8.04 31.15
CA LYS A 137 6.81 -9.06 31.40
C LYS A 137 7.29 -10.49 31.16
N SER A 138 8.16 -10.72 30.18
CA SER A 138 8.74 -12.03 29.90
C SER A 138 9.71 -12.44 31.02
N TYR A 139 10.57 -11.52 31.44
CA TYR A 139 11.49 -11.72 32.56
C TYR A 139 10.72 -12.04 33.87
N ALA A 140 9.72 -11.23 34.21
CA ALA A 140 8.89 -11.47 35.40
C ALA A 140 8.19 -12.84 35.37
N ARG A 141 7.68 -13.26 34.19
CA ARG A 141 7.11 -14.60 34.02
C ARG A 141 8.15 -15.71 34.19
N MET A 142 9.34 -15.54 33.64
CA MET A 142 10.44 -16.50 33.81
C MET A 142 10.89 -16.59 35.27
N GLN A 143 10.93 -15.49 36.03
CA GLN A 143 11.23 -15.55 37.47
C GLN A 143 10.14 -16.25 38.26
N LYS A 144 8.86 -15.97 37.97
CA LYS A 144 7.74 -16.69 38.60
C LYS A 144 7.84 -18.20 38.34
N TRP A 145 8.15 -18.59 37.09
CA TRP A 145 8.34 -19.99 36.74
C TRP A 145 9.56 -20.59 37.48
N ARG A 146 10.68 -19.87 37.57
CA ARG A 146 11.84 -20.33 38.36
C ARG A 146 11.51 -20.55 39.83
N ARG A 147 10.83 -19.59 40.47
CA ARG A 147 10.36 -19.70 41.85
C ARG A 147 9.45 -20.91 42.03
N PHE A 148 8.52 -21.12 41.10
CA PHE A 148 7.63 -22.29 41.09
C PHE A 148 8.40 -23.61 41.04
N TRP A 149 9.47 -23.68 40.25
CA TRP A 149 10.36 -24.84 40.17
C TRP A 149 11.50 -24.85 41.21
N ARG A 150 11.41 -24.04 42.28
CA ARG A 150 12.44 -23.90 43.33
C ARG A 150 13.86 -23.63 42.79
N ARG A 151 13.96 -23.04 41.60
CA ARG A 151 15.23 -22.65 41.00
C ARG A 151 15.62 -21.24 41.49
N PRO A 152 16.92 -20.97 41.68
CA PRO A 152 17.37 -19.66 42.08
C PRO A 152 17.01 -18.62 41.02
N GLU A 153 16.74 -17.41 41.52
CA GLU A 153 16.53 -16.25 40.67
C GLU A 153 17.78 -15.97 39.84
N LYS A 154 17.57 -15.58 38.60
CA LYS A 154 18.67 -15.23 37.69
C LYS A 154 18.54 -13.76 37.29
N PRO A 155 19.57 -12.92 37.48
CA PRO A 155 19.50 -11.53 37.06
C PRO A 155 19.22 -11.42 35.55
N PRO A 156 18.61 -10.32 35.09
CA PRO A 156 18.33 -10.15 33.68
C PRO A 156 19.65 -10.03 32.91
N LYS A 157 19.71 -10.63 31.71
CA LYS A 157 20.92 -10.60 30.86
C LYS A 157 21.25 -9.20 30.34
N GLU A 158 20.22 -8.37 30.19
CA GLU A 158 20.31 -6.98 29.76
C GLU A 158 19.54 -6.13 30.77
N PRO A 159 19.98 -4.90 31.07
CA PRO A 159 19.22 -4.01 31.96
C PRO A 159 17.81 -3.80 31.42
N LEU A 160 16.83 -3.92 32.32
CA LEU A 160 15.42 -3.74 31.97
C LEU A 160 15.13 -2.24 31.86
N GLU A 161 15.29 -1.70 30.65
CA GLU A 161 14.97 -0.30 30.37
C GLU A 161 13.52 0.06 30.72
N GLU A 162 13.35 1.27 31.24
CA GLU A 162 12.05 1.88 31.54
C GLU A 162 11.38 2.43 30.29
N ASP A 163 10.08 2.75 30.42
CA ASP A 163 9.36 3.37 29.32
C ASP A 163 9.74 4.85 29.23
N VAL A 164 10.03 5.30 28.01
CA VAL A 164 10.33 6.70 27.72
C VAL A 164 9.05 7.38 27.22
N PRO A 165 8.77 8.65 27.55
CA PRO A 165 7.67 9.38 26.92
C PRO A 165 7.81 9.38 25.40
N VAL A 166 6.69 9.49 24.69
CA VAL A 166 6.70 9.58 23.22
C VAL A 166 6.86 11.05 22.85
N GLU A 167 8.00 11.43 22.31
CA GLU A 167 8.35 12.80 21.93
C GLU A 167 7.95 13.07 20.48
N GLY A 168 8.18 12.11 19.58
CA GLY A 168 7.88 12.28 18.15
C GLY A 168 6.39 12.35 17.82
N PHE A 169 6.07 12.95 16.67
CA PHE A 169 4.71 13.06 16.14
C PHE A 169 4.06 11.67 15.96
N VAL A 170 2.80 11.54 16.36
CA VAL A 170 1.97 10.35 16.16
C VAL A 170 0.52 10.76 15.94
N THR A 171 0.00 10.48 14.75
CA THR A 171 -1.41 10.64 14.40
C THR A 171 -2.07 9.30 14.06
N LEU A 172 -3.41 9.31 13.99
CA LEU A 172 -4.25 8.17 13.64
C LEU A 172 -5.18 8.53 12.51
N PHE A 173 -5.33 7.63 11.54
CA PHE A 173 -6.43 7.70 10.57
C PHE A 173 -6.92 6.31 10.19
N LYS A 174 -8.10 6.26 9.59
CA LYS A 174 -8.74 5.02 9.16
C LYS A 174 -8.66 4.93 7.64
N ALA A 175 -8.31 3.76 7.13
CA ALA A 175 -8.52 3.40 5.73
C ALA A 175 -9.63 2.34 5.65
N TRP A 176 -10.64 2.54 4.80
CA TRP A 176 -11.77 1.63 4.72
C TRP A 176 -12.33 1.51 3.30
N ARG A 177 -12.96 0.37 3.04
CA ARG A 177 -13.78 0.10 1.86
C ARG A 177 -15.22 0.40 2.21
N PRO A 178 -15.90 1.33 1.50
CA PRO A 178 -17.29 1.68 1.81
C PRO A 178 -18.26 0.54 1.46
N ARG A 179 -17.92 -0.32 0.51
CA ARG A 179 -18.74 -1.49 0.12
C ARG A 179 -17.83 -2.70 -0.08
N PHE A 180 -18.29 -3.89 0.29
CA PHE A 180 -17.51 -5.13 0.20
C PHE A 180 -17.00 -5.43 -1.22
N ALA A 181 -17.85 -5.19 -2.22
CA ALA A 181 -17.57 -5.48 -3.62
C ALA A 181 -16.86 -4.33 -4.37
N THR A 182 -16.62 -3.18 -3.74
CA THR A 182 -15.92 -2.07 -4.38
C THR A 182 -14.41 -2.20 -4.21
N ARG A 183 -13.67 -1.84 -5.26
CA ARG A 183 -12.19 -1.77 -5.26
C ARG A 183 -11.72 -0.38 -4.83
N THR A 184 -12.44 0.18 -3.87
CA THR A 184 -12.28 1.57 -3.45
C THR A 184 -11.87 1.57 -1.99
N VAL A 185 -10.70 2.13 -1.70
CA VAL A 185 -10.24 2.32 -0.32
C VAL A 185 -10.12 3.82 -0.07
N LYS A 186 -10.98 4.31 0.83
CA LYS A 186 -11.01 5.69 1.30
C LYS A 186 -10.17 5.84 2.56
N TRP A 187 -9.53 6.97 2.72
CA TRP A 187 -8.84 7.38 3.95
C TRP A 187 -8.82 8.91 4.05
N GLN A 188 -8.60 9.45 5.23
CA GLN A 188 -8.57 10.90 5.47
C GLN A 188 -7.31 11.28 6.24
N LEU A 189 -6.67 12.37 5.86
CA LEU A 189 -5.48 12.92 6.52
C LEU A 189 -5.53 14.45 6.47
N GLY A 190 -5.39 15.13 7.62
CA GLY A 190 -5.45 16.59 7.70
C GLY A 190 -6.71 17.18 7.07
N GLY A 191 -7.88 16.66 7.45
CA GLY A 191 -9.18 17.08 6.88
C GLY A 191 -9.46 16.63 5.44
N ARG A 192 -8.46 16.19 4.66
CA ARG A 192 -8.60 15.83 3.25
C ARG A 192 -8.88 14.34 3.06
N GLU A 193 -9.92 14.01 2.28
CA GLU A 193 -10.23 12.63 1.90
C GLU A 193 -9.46 12.24 0.64
N TYR A 194 -8.89 11.04 0.68
CA TYR A 194 -8.19 10.42 -0.42
C TYR A 194 -8.82 9.05 -0.71
N ARG A 195 -8.79 8.65 -1.98
CA ARG A 195 -9.46 7.44 -2.45
C ARG A 195 -8.63 6.68 -3.46
N TRP A 196 -8.13 5.52 -3.05
CA TRP A 196 -7.58 4.52 -3.98
C TRP A 196 -8.72 3.88 -4.76
N THR A 197 -8.60 3.85 -6.07
CA THR A 197 -9.56 3.25 -7.00
C THR A 197 -8.82 2.33 -7.97
N GLY A 198 -9.32 1.10 -8.13
CA GLY A 198 -8.82 0.18 -9.16
C GLY A 198 -9.30 0.58 -10.55
N THR A 199 -8.40 0.72 -11.50
CA THR A 199 -8.74 0.96 -12.91
C THR A 199 -9.01 -0.35 -13.61
N ARG A 200 -10.13 -0.43 -14.35
CA ARG A 200 -10.43 -1.60 -15.18
C ARG A 200 -9.52 -1.60 -16.40
N ARG A 201 -8.71 -2.64 -16.57
CA ARG A 201 -8.39 -3.14 -17.90
C ARG A 201 -9.25 -4.37 -18.13
N PHE A 202 -10.09 -4.33 -19.16
CA PHE A 202 -10.83 -5.51 -19.59
C PHE A 202 -9.82 -6.56 -20.06
N MET A 203 -10.05 -7.84 -19.75
CA MET A 203 -9.40 -8.89 -20.50
C MET A 203 -9.90 -8.77 -21.94
N THR A 204 -8.99 -8.73 -22.91
CA THR A 204 -9.34 -8.76 -24.34
C THR A 204 -9.98 -10.11 -24.69
N GLY A 205 -10.95 -10.13 -25.60
CA GLY A 205 -11.64 -11.35 -26.05
C GLY A 205 -12.97 -11.65 -25.32
N PRO A 206 -13.45 -12.91 -25.33
CA PRO A 206 -14.81 -13.29 -24.89
C PRO A 206 -15.08 -13.02 -23.39
N PHE A 207 -14.03 -12.80 -22.60
CA PHE A 207 -14.12 -12.45 -21.17
C PHE A 207 -14.25 -10.94 -20.89
N ARG A 208 -14.47 -10.10 -21.91
CA ARG A 208 -14.67 -8.64 -21.78
C ARG A 208 -15.82 -8.26 -20.84
N LYS A 209 -16.82 -9.14 -20.67
CA LYS A 209 -17.96 -8.91 -19.75
C LYS A 209 -17.67 -9.31 -18.28
N TRP A 210 -16.58 -10.02 -18.01
CA TRP A 210 -16.19 -10.35 -16.64
C TRP A 210 -15.53 -9.14 -15.97
N LYS A 211 -15.75 -8.95 -14.66
CA LYS A 211 -15.10 -7.87 -13.89
C LYS A 211 -13.57 -8.03 -13.97
N GLY A 212 -12.95 -7.31 -14.91
CA GLY A 212 -11.55 -7.44 -15.28
C GLY A 212 -10.58 -7.35 -14.09
N VAL A 213 -9.40 -7.93 -14.25
CA VAL A 213 -8.31 -7.85 -13.27
C VAL A 213 -7.80 -6.40 -13.24
N SER A 214 -8.05 -5.69 -12.15
CA SER A 214 -7.44 -4.37 -11.91
C SER A 214 -5.95 -4.58 -11.73
N HIS A 215 -5.16 -4.09 -12.67
CA HIS A 215 -3.71 -4.10 -12.55
C HIS A 215 -3.21 -2.75 -12.02
N ASP A 216 -3.94 -1.66 -12.23
CA ASP A 216 -3.43 -0.33 -11.93
C ASP A 216 -4.38 0.38 -10.94
N LEU A 217 -3.83 1.00 -9.91
CA LEU A 217 -4.56 1.80 -8.92
C LEU A 217 -4.34 3.29 -9.20
N LYS A 218 -5.36 4.11 -8.94
CA LYS A 218 -5.27 5.57 -8.92
C LYS A 218 -5.70 6.09 -7.56
N LEU A 219 -4.91 6.96 -6.98
CA LEU A 219 -5.28 7.74 -5.80
C LEU A 219 -5.89 9.05 -6.27
N LEU A 220 -7.11 9.30 -5.82
CA LEU A 220 -7.86 10.51 -6.08
C LEU A 220 -8.00 11.33 -4.80
N ASP A 221 -8.04 12.65 -4.91
CA ASP A 221 -8.47 13.55 -3.83
C ASP A 221 -10.02 13.71 -3.81
N GLN A 222 -10.52 14.63 -2.98
CA GLN A 222 -11.95 14.97 -2.88
C GLN A 222 -12.51 15.55 -4.18
N GLN A 223 -11.70 16.28 -4.94
CA GLN A 223 -12.05 16.91 -6.22
C GLN A 223 -11.89 15.95 -7.41
N ASN A 224 -11.51 14.69 -7.18
CA ASN A 224 -11.21 13.66 -8.18
C ASN A 224 -9.96 13.94 -9.03
N ASN A 225 -9.03 14.77 -8.56
CA ASN A 225 -7.72 14.91 -9.17
C ASN A 225 -6.86 13.69 -8.87
N VAL A 226 -6.03 13.28 -9.83
CA VAL A 226 -5.12 12.15 -9.68
C VAL A 226 -3.86 12.58 -8.93
N ILE A 227 -3.71 12.11 -7.69
CA ILE A 227 -2.57 12.42 -6.83
C ILE A 227 -1.45 11.39 -6.98
N ALA A 228 -1.81 10.14 -7.21
CA ALA A 228 -0.84 9.07 -7.42
C ALA A 228 -1.42 7.96 -8.31
N THR A 229 -0.54 7.23 -8.99
CA THR A 229 -0.87 6.00 -9.71
C THR A 229 0.03 4.87 -9.21
N PHE A 230 -0.50 3.66 -9.12
CA PHE A 230 0.29 2.46 -8.91
C PHE A 230 0.05 1.52 -10.09
N GLN A 231 1.07 1.31 -10.90
CA GLN A 231 1.02 0.40 -12.04
C GLN A 231 1.60 -0.95 -11.62
N LYS A 232 0.78 -1.99 -11.53
CA LYS A 232 1.27 -3.32 -11.15
C LYS A 232 2.00 -3.97 -12.31
N ASP A 233 3.05 -4.73 -12.00
CA ASP A 233 3.70 -5.55 -12.99
C ASP A 233 2.75 -6.69 -13.42
N ARG A 234 2.45 -6.76 -14.72
CA ARG A 234 1.54 -7.75 -15.30
C ARG A 234 2.08 -9.17 -15.20
N TRP A 235 3.40 -9.31 -15.13
CA TRP A 235 4.09 -10.60 -15.19
C TRP A 235 4.73 -10.99 -13.86
N ILE A 236 4.25 -10.39 -12.77
CA ILE A 236 4.71 -10.61 -11.40
C ILE A 236 4.79 -12.08 -10.97
N SER A 237 3.91 -12.94 -11.52
CA SER A 237 3.86 -14.38 -11.25
C SER A 237 4.81 -15.20 -12.12
N TYR A 238 5.30 -14.62 -13.22
CA TYR A 238 6.13 -15.29 -14.21
C TYR A 238 7.59 -14.80 -14.19
N LYS A 239 7.86 -13.64 -13.59
CA LYS A 239 9.22 -13.12 -13.42
C LYS A 239 9.90 -13.79 -12.23
N SER A 240 11.10 -14.31 -12.48
CA SER A 240 11.98 -14.79 -11.41
C SER A 240 12.44 -13.61 -10.54
N SER A 241 12.86 -13.92 -9.31
CA SER A 241 13.42 -12.91 -8.43
C SER A 241 14.81 -12.48 -8.93
N GLU A 242 15.02 -11.18 -9.03
CA GLU A 242 16.32 -10.59 -9.37
C GLU A 242 17.30 -10.78 -8.20
N LYS A 243 18.55 -11.18 -8.51
CA LYS A 243 19.65 -11.26 -7.56
C LYS A 243 20.53 -10.02 -7.67
N VAL A 244 20.43 -9.11 -6.70
CA VAL A 244 21.17 -7.83 -6.67
C VAL A 244 22.53 -7.96 -5.93
N GLY A 245 22.86 -9.17 -5.45
CA GLY A 245 24.20 -9.50 -4.95
C GLY A 245 24.50 -9.07 -3.51
N ARG A 246 24.11 -7.88 -3.05
CA ARG A 246 24.45 -7.35 -1.71
C ARG A 246 23.28 -7.32 -0.73
N PRO A 247 23.49 -7.61 0.58
CA PRO A 247 22.53 -7.25 1.61
C PRO A 247 22.38 -5.72 1.67
N PRO A 248 21.22 -5.19 2.08
CA PRO A 248 20.09 -5.92 2.64
C PRO A 248 19.22 -6.61 1.60
N ASN A 249 19.21 -6.19 0.32
CA ASN A 249 18.24 -6.56 -0.72
C ASN A 249 18.71 -7.59 -1.76
N LYS A 250 19.45 -8.61 -1.31
CA LYS A 250 20.05 -9.67 -2.17
C LYS A 250 19.13 -10.30 -3.21
N THR A 251 17.85 -10.51 -2.88
CA THR A 251 16.84 -11.01 -3.80
C THR A 251 15.55 -10.20 -3.67
N ARG A 252 14.96 -9.81 -4.81
CA ARG A 252 13.73 -9.03 -4.87
C ARG A 252 12.89 -9.40 -6.09
N SER A 253 11.58 -9.24 -5.99
CA SER A 253 10.65 -9.33 -7.13
C SER A 253 9.89 -8.02 -7.25
N LEU A 254 9.90 -7.40 -8.44
CA LEU A 254 9.11 -6.19 -8.69
C LEU A 254 7.62 -6.53 -8.63
N LEU A 255 6.86 -5.78 -7.83
CA LEU A 255 5.41 -5.88 -7.79
C LEU A 255 4.73 -4.83 -8.67
N GLY A 256 5.35 -3.65 -8.81
CA GLY A 256 4.81 -2.55 -9.59
C GLY A 256 5.48 -1.22 -9.26
N THR A 257 4.99 -0.16 -9.88
CA THR A 257 5.58 1.18 -9.82
C THR A 257 4.55 2.19 -9.33
N LEU A 258 4.85 2.84 -8.21
CA LEU A 258 4.10 3.95 -7.63
C LEU A 258 4.65 5.27 -8.17
N ARG A 259 3.77 6.12 -8.69
CA ARG A 259 4.09 7.48 -9.17
C ARG A 259 3.21 8.47 -8.43
N ARG A 260 3.81 9.51 -7.85
CA ARG A 260 3.08 10.66 -7.30
C ARG A 260 3.11 11.79 -8.31
N TYR A 261 1.99 12.50 -8.45
CA TYR A 261 1.90 13.70 -9.25
C TYR A 261 1.79 14.89 -8.30
N HIS A 262 2.42 16.00 -8.67
CA HIS A 262 2.12 17.25 -7.99
C HIS A 262 0.65 17.61 -8.27
N PRO A 263 -0.14 17.96 -7.24
CA PRO A 263 -1.36 18.70 -7.48
C PRO A 263 -0.99 20.00 -8.20
N ALA A 264 -1.94 20.62 -8.91
CA ALA A 264 -1.75 21.97 -9.43
C ALA A 264 -1.18 22.89 -8.32
N PRO A 265 -0.24 23.79 -8.63
CA PRO A 265 0.55 24.54 -7.64
C PRO A 265 -0.30 25.33 -6.64
N GLU A 266 -1.54 25.66 -6.99
CA GLU A 266 -2.48 26.40 -6.15
C GLU A 266 -3.27 25.53 -5.13
N SER A 267 -3.12 24.19 -5.15
CA SER A 267 -3.99 23.28 -4.38
C SER A 267 -3.26 22.26 -3.50
N ALA A 268 -1.95 22.11 -3.67
CA ALA A 268 -1.13 21.17 -2.90
C ALA A 268 -0.79 21.76 -1.53
N PRO A 269 -1.18 21.13 -0.40
CA PRO A 269 -0.75 21.59 0.90
C PRO A 269 0.72 21.25 1.09
N SER A 270 1.48 22.15 1.71
CA SER A 270 2.82 21.79 2.18
C SER A 270 2.73 20.70 3.26
N ALA A 271 3.83 19.95 3.46
CA ALA A 271 3.90 18.94 4.52
C ALA A 271 3.62 19.55 5.91
N ALA A 272 4.04 20.80 6.13
CA ALA A 272 3.78 21.56 7.35
C ALA A 272 2.29 21.87 7.52
N GLU A 273 1.60 22.33 6.46
CA GLU A 273 0.15 22.61 6.51
C GLU A 273 -0.67 21.36 6.85
N VAL A 274 -0.27 20.19 6.36
CA VAL A 274 -0.97 18.93 6.71
C VAL A 274 -0.83 18.63 8.20
N ILE A 275 0.36 18.85 8.78
CA ILE A 275 0.60 18.66 10.21
C ILE A 275 -0.21 19.67 11.03
N GLU A 276 -0.19 20.95 10.65
CA GLU A 276 -1.00 22.00 11.30
C GLU A 276 -2.49 21.73 11.20
N SER A 277 -2.97 21.20 10.08
CA SER A 277 -4.36 20.77 9.94
C SER A 277 -4.72 19.62 10.89
N ILE A 278 -3.80 18.70 11.13
CA ILE A 278 -4.00 17.60 12.09
C ILE A 278 -3.97 18.13 13.54
N ARG A 279 -3.13 19.12 13.84
CA ARG A 279 -3.06 19.75 15.17
C ARG A 279 -4.34 20.52 15.48
N SER A 280 -4.80 21.33 14.54
CA SER A 280 -6.05 22.10 14.66
C SER A 280 -7.31 21.22 14.65
N SER A 281 -7.29 20.09 13.94
CA SER A 281 -8.38 19.13 13.88
C SER A 281 -7.88 17.71 14.15
N PRO A 282 -7.65 17.36 15.45
CA PRO A 282 -7.12 16.05 15.81
C PRO A 282 -8.11 14.94 15.46
N PRO A 283 -7.61 13.72 15.21
CA PRO A 283 -8.45 12.62 14.80
C PRO A 283 -9.50 12.29 15.86
N ASP A 284 -10.73 12.05 15.40
CA ASP A 284 -11.85 11.64 16.24
C ASP A 284 -11.55 10.32 16.97
N LYS A 285 -11.21 10.46 18.26
CA LYS A 285 -10.74 9.37 19.13
C LYS A 285 -11.76 8.25 19.28
N SER A 286 -13.06 8.53 19.12
CA SER A 286 -14.14 7.54 19.26
C SER A 286 -14.07 6.42 18.22
N LYS A 287 -13.43 6.67 17.07
CA LYS A 287 -13.29 5.71 15.95
C LYS A 287 -12.11 4.76 16.10
N PHE A 288 -11.31 4.91 17.15
CA PHE A 288 -10.06 4.17 17.35
C PHE A 288 -10.08 3.36 18.64
N SER A 289 -9.28 2.29 18.68
CA SER A 289 -9.13 1.53 19.93
C SER A 289 -8.45 2.40 21.00
N LYS A 290 -8.91 2.28 22.25
CA LYS A 290 -8.39 3.03 23.41
C LYS A 290 -6.86 3.01 23.49
N LYS A 291 -6.26 1.84 23.25
CA LYS A 291 -4.80 1.64 23.26
C LYS A 291 -4.04 2.47 22.21
N LEU A 292 -4.64 2.73 21.04
CA LEU A 292 -4.03 3.58 20.02
C LEU A 292 -4.17 5.05 20.37
N VAL A 293 -5.32 5.43 20.93
CA VAL A 293 -5.59 6.81 21.37
C VAL A 293 -4.63 7.23 22.48
N GLU A 294 -4.32 6.34 23.42
CA GLU A 294 -3.33 6.57 24.49
C GLU A 294 -1.90 6.79 23.99
N GLN A 295 -1.62 6.48 22.71
CA GLN A 295 -0.30 6.62 22.09
C GLN A 295 -0.23 7.81 21.11
N LEU A 296 -1.28 8.62 21.04
CA LEU A 296 -1.33 9.79 20.16
C LEU A 296 -0.41 10.90 20.69
N ASN A 297 0.33 11.55 19.80
CA ASN A 297 1.10 12.75 20.10
C ASN A 297 1.10 13.66 18.86
N VAL A 298 0.10 14.54 18.73
CA VAL A 298 -0.03 15.43 17.57
C VAL A 298 0.88 16.67 17.65
N GLU A 299 1.40 16.98 18.85
CA GLU A 299 2.28 18.13 19.05
C GLU A 299 3.76 17.81 18.76
N GLY A 300 4.12 16.53 18.77
CA GLY A 300 5.49 16.10 18.50
C GLY A 300 6.02 16.55 17.13
N PRO A 301 7.35 16.60 16.94
CA PRO A 301 7.97 16.90 15.67
C PRO A 301 7.86 15.71 14.70
N HIS A 302 7.78 16.01 13.40
CA HIS A 302 7.87 15.04 12.32
C HIS A 302 8.90 15.51 11.30
N SER A 303 9.81 14.61 10.93
CA SER A 303 10.95 14.90 10.06
C SER A 303 10.72 14.58 8.58
N GLY A 304 9.57 14.03 8.20
CA GLY A 304 9.26 13.60 6.83
C GLY A 304 8.00 14.25 6.24
N ASP A 305 7.67 13.85 5.00
CA ASP A 305 6.38 14.18 4.38
C ASP A 305 5.35 13.10 4.77
N LEU A 306 4.52 13.43 5.76
CA LEU A 306 3.46 12.54 6.26
C LEU A 306 2.47 12.11 5.16
N THR A 307 2.22 12.98 4.18
CA THR A 307 1.32 12.69 3.06
C THR A 307 1.94 11.63 2.17
N GLU A 308 3.22 11.80 1.85
CA GLU A 308 3.98 10.84 1.06
C GLU A 308 4.01 9.45 1.69
N GLU A 309 4.29 9.42 2.99
CA GLU A 309 4.32 8.20 3.79
C GLU A 309 2.95 7.52 3.83
N ALA A 310 1.88 8.30 4.01
CA ALA A 310 0.52 7.79 3.96
C ALA A 310 0.17 7.23 2.57
N ILE A 311 0.58 7.90 1.48
CA ILE A 311 0.38 7.42 0.11
C ILE A 311 1.09 6.07 -0.10
N ALA A 312 2.39 5.99 0.21
CA ALA A 312 3.17 4.77 0.02
C ALA A 312 2.63 3.62 0.88
N PHE A 313 2.32 3.89 2.15
CA PHE A 313 1.85 2.86 3.06
C PHE A 313 0.44 2.38 2.71
N THR A 314 -0.49 3.29 2.41
CA THR A 314 -1.85 2.91 1.99
C THR A 314 -1.85 2.21 0.63
N CYS A 315 -0.99 2.62 -0.31
CA CYS A 315 -0.80 1.92 -1.58
C CYS A 315 -0.45 0.45 -1.33
N TRP A 316 0.57 0.18 -0.50
CA TRP A 316 0.96 -1.18 -0.16
C TRP A 316 -0.17 -1.96 0.52
N ILE A 317 -0.91 -1.34 1.46
CA ILE A 317 -2.05 -1.99 2.13
C ILE A 317 -3.13 -2.39 1.12
N VAL A 318 -3.42 -1.53 0.14
CA VAL A 318 -4.40 -1.83 -0.92
C VAL A 318 -3.92 -3.01 -1.77
N VAL A 319 -2.65 -3.00 -2.21
CA VAL A 319 -2.04 -4.08 -3.00
C VAL A 319 -2.05 -5.40 -2.24
N GLU A 320 -1.66 -5.41 -0.96
CA GLU A 320 -1.68 -6.59 -0.10
C GLU A 320 -3.11 -7.07 0.15
N GLY A 321 -4.05 -6.15 0.39
CA GLY A 321 -5.47 -6.47 0.57
C GLY A 321 -6.07 -7.11 -0.69
N GLU A 322 -5.79 -6.58 -1.88
CA GLU A 322 -6.22 -7.18 -3.14
C GLU A 322 -5.57 -8.55 -3.39
N HIS A 323 -4.27 -8.68 -3.14
CA HIS A 323 -3.57 -9.96 -3.22
C HIS A 323 -4.26 -10.99 -2.32
N ARG A 324 -4.49 -10.64 -1.06
CA ARG A 324 -5.07 -11.54 -0.07
C ARG A 324 -6.53 -11.85 -0.35
N LEU A 325 -7.32 -10.91 -0.84
CA LEU A 325 -8.69 -11.19 -1.28
C LEU A 325 -8.71 -12.14 -2.47
N ARG A 326 -7.77 -12.01 -3.41
CA ARG A 326 -7.70 -12.91 -4.57
C ARG A 326 -7.35 -14.35 -4.19
N TYR A 327 -6.43 -14.53 -3.24
CA TYR A 327 -6.00 -15.87 -2.83
C TYR A 327 -6.82 -16.46 -1.67
N LYS A 328 -7.40 -15.65 -0.76
CA LYS A 328 -8.32 -16.14 0.28
C LYS A 328 -9.71 -16.52 -0.22
N VAL A 329 -10.15 -16.04 -1.39
CA VAL A 329 -11.39 -16.59 -1.98
C VAL A 329 -11.22 -18.09 -2.24
N PHE A 330 -10.01 -18.57 -2.55
CA PHE A 330 -9.73 -20.01 -2.63
C PHE A 330 -9.72 -20.66 -1.24
N ASP A 331 -9.03 -20.09 -0.24
CA ASP A 331 -9.04 -20.63 1.14
C ASP A 331 -10.46 -20.70 1.73
N LEU A 332 -11.32 -19.70 1.49
CA LEU A 332 -12.70 -19.65 2.00
C LEU A 332 -13.61 -20.64 1.25
N LEU A 333 -13.37 -20.88 -0.05
CA LEU A 333 -14.10 -21.89 -0.82
C LEU A 333 -13.66 -23.31 -0.44
N GLU A 334 -12.39 -23.51 -0.07
CA GLU A 334 -11.86 -24.77 0.46
C GLU A 334 -12.41 -25.05 1.86
N GLU A 335 -12.40 -24.05 2.76
CA GLU A 335 -12.95 -24.15 4.12
C GLU A 335 -14.48 -24.39 4.13
N VAL A 336 -15.21 -23.84 3.14
CA VAL A 336 -16.65 -24.12 2.94
C VAL A 336 -16.88 -25.46 2.25
N GLY A 337 -15.98 -25.90 1.35
CA GLY A 337 -16.04 -27.21 0.72
C GLY A 337 -15.76 -28.36 1.69
N GLU A 338 -14.80 -28.19 2.61
CA GLU A 338 -14.52 -29.13 3.69
C GLU A 338 -15.66 -29.19 4.72
N ALA A 339 -16.39 -28.08 4.95
CA ALA A 339 -17.54 -28.05 5.86
C ALA A 339 -18.83 -28.65 5.26
N ILE A 340 -18.91 -28.81 3.94
CA ILE A 340 -20.09 -29.36 3.23
C ILE A 340 -19.83 -30.80 2.74
N GLY A 341 -18.56 -31.20 2.60
CA GLY A 341 -18.15 -32.55 2.20
C GLY A 341 -17.72 -33.47 3.33
N GLY A 342 -18.02 -33.13 4.59
CA GLY A 342 -17.70 -33.91 5.79
C GLY A 342 -18.93 -34.53 6.44
#